data_AF-A0A167QTQ7-F1
#
_entry.id   AF-A0A167QTQ7-F1
#
_cell.length_a   1.000
_cell.length_b   1.000
_cell.length_c   1.000
_cell.angle_alpha   90.00
_cell.angle_beta   90.00
_cell.angle_gamma   90.00
#
_symmetry.space_group_name_H-M   'P 1'
#
loop_
_entity.id
_entity.type
_entity.pdbx_description
1 polymer ?
#
loop_
_entity_poly.entity_id
_entity_poly.type
_entity_poly.pdbx_seq_one_letter_code
_entity_poly.pdbx_strand_id
1 'polypeptide(L)'
;MVNSLYDRPGHSFIPRATSLDLELDPSSCSLIGPTAIVVQLLMGALVLLSLVYKRHRERPKRAWWIWAFDVGKQVVGQASVHVSNIVISWVGASNGDEGNACAWYLVNILVDTTLGVGLIYVALHGLTNLLSDRLAIPGLVSGEYGYPPKWSYFLRQLVVYLLALAFMKLIVLGLFALVPEVTRIGDWMLEWTASNWALQVILVMGIVPITMNVLQFWLIDSIV
;
A
#
# COMPACT_ATOMS: atom_id res chain seq x y z
N MET A 1 -47.46 -8.28 -43.11
CA MET A 1 -47.11 -6.85 -43.00
C MET A 1 -45.89 -6.74 -42.11
N VAL A 2 -44.72 -6.56 -42.71
CA VAL A 2 -43.47 -6.25 -42.02
C VAL A 2 -43.34 -4.73 -42.11
N ASN A 3 -43.44 -4.02 -40.99
CA ASN A 3 -43.12 -2.60 -40.96
C ASN A 3 -41.65 -2.43 -40.60
N SER A 4 -40.89 -2.10 -41.64
CA SER A 4 -39.56 -1.53 -41.59
C SER A 4 -39.61 -0.19 -40.85
N LEU A 5 -38.78 -0.04 -39.81
CA LEU A 5 -38.41 1.26 -39.25
C LEU A 5 -36.90 1.31 -39.06
N TYR A 6 -36.26 1.82 -40.11
CA TYR A 6 -35.05 2.65 -40.11
C TYR A 6 -33.91 2.26 -39.16
N ASP A 7 -32.90 1.64 -39.77
CA ASP A 7 -31.54 1.53 -39.26
C ASP A 7 -30.92 2.94 -39.13
N ARG A 8 -30.44 3.30 -37.93
CA ARG A 8 -29.60 4.50 -37.73
C ARG A 8 -28.14 4.04 -37.67
N PRO A 9 -27.26 4.50 -38.57
CA PRO A 9 -25.83 4.22 -38.45
C PRO A 9 -25.24 5.09 -37.34
N GLY A 10 -24.68 4.46 -36.29
CA GLY A 10 -23.91 5.19 -35.28
C GLY A 10 -24.07 4.75 -33.82
N HIS A 11 -24.87 3.75 -33.49
CA HIS A 11 -24.88 3.17 -32.15
C HIS A 11 -24.21 1.81 -32.14
N SER A 12 -22.97 1.78 -31.65
CA SER A 12 -22.35 0.57 -31.14
C SER A 12 -23.29 -0.06 -30.13
N PHE A 13 -23.69 -1.31 -30.39
CA PHE A 13 -24.47 -2.14 -29.49
C PHE A 13 -23.65 -2.30 -28.19
N ILE A 14 -23.97 -1.54 -27.15
CA ILE A 14 -23.44 -1.79 -25.80
C ILE A 14 -24.25 -2.98 -25.29
N PRO A 15 -23.66 -4.18 -25.14
CA PRO A 15 -24.38 -5.29 -24.56
C PRO A 15 -24.76 -4.90 -23.13
N ARG A 16 -26.02 -5.12 -22.75
CA ARG A 16 -26.47 -5.00 -21.36
C ARG A 16 -25.73 -6.07 -20.55
N ALA A 17 -24.75 -5.62 -19.76
CA ALA A 17 -23.95 -6.43 -18.84
C ALA A 17 -24.83 -7.33 -17.98
N THR A 18 -24.49 -8.61 -17.95
CA THR A 18 -25.18 -9.62 -17.13
C THR A 18 -24.41 -9.70 -15.80
N SER A 19 -25.13 -9.64 -14.69
CA SER A 19 -24.67 -9.48 -13.31
C SER A 19 -23.61 -10.49 -12.83
N LEU A 20 -22.32 -10.23 -13.13
CA LEU A 20 -21.14 -10.41 -12.25
C LEU A 20 -19.89 -9.80 -12.94
N ASP A 21 -20.05 -8.70 -13.66
CA ASP A 21 -18.92 -7.95 -14.19
C ASP A 21 -18.34 -7.16 -13.02
N LEU A 22 -17.22 -7.63 -12.47
CA LEU A 22 -16.35 -6.84 -11.62
C LEU A 22 -16.06 -5.55 -12.42
N GLU A 23 -16.63 -4.41 -12.02
CA GLU A 23 -16.47 -3.14 -12.74
C GLU A 23 -15.00 -2.73 -12.70
N LEU A 24 -14.30 -3.09 -13.75
CA LEU A 24 -12.87 -2.88 -13.91
C LEU A 24 -12.69 -1.80 -14.98
N ASP A 25 -11.88 -0.79 -14.67
CA ASP A 25 -11.54 0.26 -15.61
C ASP A 25 -10.11 0.05 -16.15
N PRO A 26 -9.97 -0.38 -17.42
CA PRO A 26 -8.66 -0.64 -18.03
C PRO A 26 -7.79 0.61 -18.14
N SER A 27 -8.39 1.82 -18.17
CA SER A 27 -7.66 3.07 -18.35
C SER A 27 -6.98 3.56 -17.07
N SER A 28 -7.59 3.28 -15.91
CA SER A 28 -7.08 3.69 -14.60
C SER A 28 -6.45 2.54 -13.79
N CYS A 29 -6.39 1.33 -14.36
CA CYS A 29 -5.96 0.10 -13.68
C CYS A 29 -6.69 -0.13 -12.34
N SER A 30 -7.96 0.28 -12.24
CA SER A 30 -8.66 0.34 -10.95
C SER A 30 -9.82 -0.63 -10.87
N LEU A 31 -10.08 -1.12 -9.65
CA LEU A 31 -11.39 -1.69 -9.31
C LEU A 31 -12.30 -0.53 -8.89
N ILE A 32 -13.43 -0.38 -9.57
CA ILE A 32 -14.43 0.63 -9.22
C ILE A 32 -15.46 0.00 -8.26
N GLY A 33 -16.01 0.84 -7.38
CA GLY A 33 -17.19 0.51 -6.60
C GLY A 33 -16.93 -0.33 -5.33
N PRO A 34 -17.98 -0.96 -4.77
CA PRO A 34 -17.94 -1.70 -3.51
C PRO A 34 -16.93 -2.85 -3.49
N THR A 35 -16.62 -3.40 -4.67
CA THR A 35 -15.68 -4.50 -4.86
C THR A 35 -14.27 -4.15 -4.39
N ALA A 36 -13.82 -2.91 -4.62
CA ALA A 36 -12.51 -2.44 -4.15
C ALA A 36 -12.41 -2.46 -2.62
N ILE A 37 -13.48 -2.05 -1.92
CA ILE A 37 -13.55 -2.05 -0.45
C ILE A 37 -13.45 -3.48 0.08
N VAL A 38 -14.19 -4.41 -0.52
CA VAL A 38 -14.15 -5.84 -0.13
C VAL A 38 -12.75 -6.42 -0.29
N VAL A 39 -12.11 -6.17 -1.44
CA VAL A 39 -10.74 -6.62 -1.70
C VAL A 39 -9.77 -6.02 -0.69
N GLN A 40 -9.83 -4.72 -0.43
CA GLN A 40 -8.93 -4.05 0.50
C GLN A 40 -9.11 -4.52 1.95
N LEU A 41 -10.34 -4.80 2.38
CA LEU A 41 -10.62 -5.42 3.68
C LEU A 41 -10.08 -6.84 3.77
N LEU A 42 -10.24 -7.64 2.71
CA LEU A 42 -9.71 -9.00 2.64
C LEU A 42 -8.17 -8.99 2.72
N MET A 43 -7.52 -8.09 1.98
CA MET A 43 -6.08 -7.90 2.04
C MET A 43 -5.61 -7.52 3.45
N GLY A 44 -6.29 -6.56 4.08
CA GLY A 44 -6.00 -6.15 5.47
C GLY A 44 -6.16 -7.31 6.45
N ALA A 45 -7.21 -8.12 6.30
CA ALA A 45 -7.42 -9.30 7.12
C ALA A 45 -6.29 -10.33 6.95
N LEU A 46 -5.86 -10.61 5.71
CA LEU A 46 -4.76 -11.54 5.44
C LEU A 46 -3.44 -11.06 6.07
N VAL A 47 -3.13 -9.76 5.97
CA VAL A 47 -1.95 -9.17 6.60
C VAL A 47 -2.02 -9.32 8.13
N LEU A 48 -3.13 -8.95 8.76
CA LEU A 48 -3.29 -9.08 10.21
C LEU A 48 -3.22 -10.54 10.69
N LEU A 49 -3.83 -11.47 9.96
CA LEU A 49 -3.74 -12.90 10.25
C LEU A 49 -2.30 -13.40 10.17
N SER A 50 -1.52 -12.92 9.19
CA SER A 50 -0.11 -13.27 9.06
C SER A 50 0.72 -12.81 10.27
N LEU A 51 0.41 -11.65 10.86
CA LEU A 51 1.08 -11.14 12.07
C LEU A 51 0.67 -11.91 13.32
N VAL A 52 -0.60 -12.30 13.43
CA VAL A 52 -1.05 -13.19 14.51
C VAL A 52 -0.32 -14.54 14.41
N TYR A 53 -0.18 -15.08 13.20
CA TYR A 53 0.59 -16.29 12.94
C TYR A 53 2.06 -16.12 13.34
N LYS A 54 2.71 -15.02 12.93
CA LYS A 54 4.09 -14.67 13.30
C LYS A 54 4.25 -14.66 14.83
N ARG A 55 3.37 -13.94 15.54
CA ARG A 55 3.37 -13.89 17.01
C ARG A 55 3.23 -15.27 17.66
N HIS A 56 2.43 -16.17 17.09
CA HIS A 56 2.29 -17.53 17.63
C HIS A 56 3.57 -18.37 17.50
N ARG A 57 4.43 -18.04 16.53
CA ARG A 57 5.72 -18.68 16.28
C ARG A 57 6.87 -18.06 17.08
N GLU A 58 6.71 -16.84 17.59
CA GLU A 58 7.69 -16.19 18.48
C GLU A 58 7.90 -16.94 19.79
N ARG A 59 9.18 -17.04 20.21
CA ARG A 59 9.58 -17.62 21.50
C ARG A 59 10.61 -16.69 22.16
N PRO A 60 10.31 -16.07 23.32
CA PRO A 60 9.04 -16.06 24.05
C PRO A 60 7.95 -15.24 23.31
N LYS A 61 6.67 -15.53 23.59
CA LYS A 61 5.54 -14.82 22.96
C LYS A 61 5.41 -13.41 23.54
N ARG A 62 5.43 -12.37 22.67
CA ARG A 62 5.20 -10.97 23.06
C ARG A 62 3.83 -10.81 23.75
N ALA A 63 3.75 -10.00 24.81
CA ALA A 63 2.48 -9.73 25.50
C ALA A 63 1.45 -9.10 24.53
N TRP A 64 0.16 -9.45 24.66
CA TRP A 64 -0.88 -9.01 23.73
C TRP A 64 -1.01 -7.48 23.63
N TRP A 65 -0.84 -6.76 24.75
CA TRP A 65 -0.89 -5.30 24.76
C TRP A 65 0.26 -4.64 24.00
N ILE A 66 1.48 -5.16 24.15
CA ILE A 66 2.67 -4.66 23.44
C ILE A 66 2.49 -4.93 21.94
N TRP A 67 2.10 -6.15 21.59
CA TRP A 67 1.81 -6.52 20.20
C TRP A 67 0.71 -5.65 19.58
N ALA A 68 -0.37 -5.36 20.32
CA ALA A 68 -1.46 -4.50 19.82
C ALA A 68 -0.97 -3.06 19.55
N PHE A 69 -0.04 -2.54 20.35
CA PHE A 69 0.58 -1.25 20.10
C PHE A 69 1.52 -1.28 18.89
N ASP A 70 2.32 -2.34 18.72
CA ASP A 70 3.23 -2.45 17.56
C ASP A 70 2.47 -2.63 16.24
N VAL A 71 1.45 -3.49 16.22
CA VAL A 71 0.55 -3.65 15.08
C VAL A 71 -0.28 -2.38 14.87
N GLY A 72 -0.72 -1.72 15.95
CA GLY A 72 -1.42 -0.44 15.89
C GLY A 72 -0.63 0.64 15.16
N LYS A 73 0.68 0.76 15.42
CA LYS A 73 1.58 1.66 14.68
C LYS A 73 1.55 1.35 13.18
N GLN A 74 1.66 0.07 12.82
CA GLN A 74 1.69 -0.38 11.42
C GLN A 74 0.37 -0.10 10.69
N VAL A 75 -0.77 -0.36 11.33
CA VAL A 75 -2.11 -0.09 10.76
C VAL A 75 -2.30 1.40 10.49
N VAL A 76 -1.97 2.26 11.46
CA VAL A 76 -2.05 3.71 11.28
C VAL A 76 -1.09 4.18 10.19
N GLY A 77 0.13 3.65 10.15
CA GLY A 77 1.10 3.96 9.10
C GLY A 77 0.64 3.56 7.70
N GLN A 78 0.06 2.37 7.55
CA GLN A 78 -0.50 1.92 6.27
C GLN A 78 -1.65 2.82 5.81
N ALA A 79 -2.52 3.25 6.72
CA ALA A 79 -3.55 4.22 6.42
C ALA A 79 -2.95 5.55 5.93
N SER A 80 -1.88 6.04 6.58
CA SER A 80 -1.18 7.27 6.15
C SER A 80 -0.54 7.14 4.77
N VAL A 81 0.12 6.02 4.46
CA VAL A 81 0.70 5.75 3.13
C VAL A 81 -0.39 5.64 2.07
N HIS A 82 -1.49 4.95 2.37
CA HIS A 82 -2.62 4.83 1.46
C HIS A 82 -3.24 6.19 1.11
N VAL A 83 -3.49 7.03 2.11
CA VAL A 83 -3.97 8.41 1.90
C VAL A 83 -2.98 9.21 1.06
N SER A 84 -1.68 9.09 1.34
CA SER A 84 -0.64 9.77 0.55
C SER A 84 -0.68 9.33 -0.91
N ASN A 85 -0.80 8.03 -1.19
CA ASN A 85 -0.93 7.49 -2.55
C ASN A 85 -2.17 8.02 -3.29
N ILE A 86 -3.31 8.17 -2.60
CA ILE A 86 -4.51 8.78 -3.19
C ILE A 86 -4.26 10.24 -3.56
N VAL A 87 -3.65 11.03 -2.66
CA VAL A 87 -3.34 12.44 -2.91
C VAL A 87 -2.38 12.58 -4.09
N ILE A 88 -1.33 11.75 -4.15
CA ILE A 88 -0.36 11.74 -5.25
C ILE A 88 -1.06 11.44 -6.57
N SER A 89 -1.92 10.42 -6.61
CA SER A 89 -2.68 10.06 -7.81
C SER A 89 -3.60 11.19 -8.27
N TRP A 90 -4.27 11.88 -7.34
CA TRP A 90 -5.11 13.04 -7.64
C TRP A 90 -4.30 14.22 -8.24
N VAL A 91 -3.12 14.51 -7.68
CA VAL A 91 -2.23 15.55 -8.22
C VAL A 91 -1.68 15.15 -9.59
N GLY A 92 -1.25 13.90 -9.76
CA GLY A 92 -0.74 13.39 -11.04
C GLY A 92 -1.78 13.46 -12.17
N ALA A 93 -3.02 13.06 -11.87
CA ALA A 93 -4.14 13.15 -12.82
C ALA A 93 -4.42 14.60 -13.25
N SER A 94 -4.22 15.57 -12.36
CA SER A 94 -4.38 17.00 -12.70
C SER A 94 -3.29 17.56 -13.62
N ASN A 95 -2.13 16.88 -13.72
CA ASN A 95 -0.99 17.30 -14.54
C ASN A 95 -0.94 16.61 -15.92
N GLY A 96 -1.85 15.68 -16.23
CA GLY A 96 -1.99 15.09 -17.57
C GLY A 96 -0.99 14.00 -17.94
N ASP A 97 -0.43 13.26 -16.98
CA ASP A 97 0.46 12.12 -17.26
C ASP A 97 -0.30 10.91 -17.84
N GLU A 98 -0.22 10.70 -19.15
CA GLU A 98 -0.81 9.56 -19.89
C GLU A 98 0.09 8.31 -19.86
N GLY A 99 0.46 7.83 -18.66
CA GLY A 99 1.25 6.60 -18.47
C GLY A 99 0.41 5.34 -18.25
N ASN A 100 0.99 4.14 -18.44
CA ASN A 100 0.37 2.88 -18.04
C ASN A 100 0.17 2.85 -16.51
N ALA A 101 -1.07 3.06 -16.06
CA ALA A 101 -1.41 3.12 -14.64
C ALA A 101 -1.01 1.84 -13.89
N CYS A 102 -1.19 0.66 -14.47
CA CYS A 102 -0.81 -0.61 -13.84
C CYS A 102 0.70 -0.71 -13.63
N ALA A 103 1.50 -0.31 -14.63
CA ALA A 103 2.95 -0.30 -14.52
C ALA A 103 3.41 0.68 -13.42
N TRP A 104 2.80 1.86 -13.36
CA TRP A 104 3.06 2.85 -12.31
C TRP A 104 2.71 2.30 -10.92
N TYR A 105 1.53 1.71 -10.75
CA TYR A 105 1.10 1.11 -9.47
C TYR A 105 2.03 -0.04 -9.06
N LEU A 106 2.36 -0.93 -9.98
CA LEU A 106 3.26 -2.05 -9.74
C LEU A 106 4.64 -1.57 -9.27
N VAL A 107 5.24 -0.62 -9.98
CA VAL A 107 6.56 -0.11 -9.61
C VAL A 107 6.50 0.64 -8.28
N ASN A 108 5.48 1.47 -8.07
CA ASN A 108 5.29 2.21 -6.82
C ASN A 108 5.20 1.26 -5.61
N ILE A 109 4.39 0.19 -5.69
CA ILE A 109 4.29 -0.77 -4.60
C ILE A 109 5.59 -1.56 -4.39
N LEU A 110 6.27 -1.95 -5.47
CA LEU A 110 7.55 -2.66 -5.37
C LEU A 110 8.60 -1.79 -4.69
N VAL A 111 8.73 -0.51 -5.08
CA VAL A 111 9.69 0.41 -4.48
C VAL A 111 9.33 0.73 -3.02
N ASP A 112 8.07 1.02 -2.72
CA ASP A 112 7.60 1.30 -1.35
C ASP A 112 7.88 0.11 -0.40
N THR A 113 7.64 -1.12 -0.87
CA THR A 113 7.76 -2.34 -0.03
C THR A 113 9.17 -2.91 0.02
N THR A 114 10.08 -2.50 -0.87
CA THR A 114 11.48 -2.95 -0.90
C THR A 114 12.43 -1.87 -0.39
N LEU A 115 12.71 -0.87 -1.22
CA LEU A 115 13.56 0.27 -0.87
C LEU A 115 12.96 1.05 0.30
N GLY A 116 11.64 1.22 0.32
CA GLY A 116 10.96 1.95 1.38
C GLY A 116 11.14 1.31 2.75
N VAL A 117 11.09 -0.02 2.88
CA VAL A 117 11.38 -0.71 4.15
C VAL A 117 12.80 -0.43 4.64
N GLY A 118 13.79 -0.45 3.73
CA GLY A 118 15.16 -0.09 4.06
C GLY A 118 15.30 1.37 4.53
N LEU A 119 14.62 2.29 3.86
CA LEU A 119 14.60 3.71 4.24
C LEU A 119 13.92 3.92 5.60
N ILE A 120 12.81 3.23 5.86
CA ILE A 120 12.12 3.25 7.16
C ILE A 120 13.05 2.75 8.25
N TYR A 121 13.77 1.65 8.03
CA TYR A 121 14.76 1.12 8.99
C TYR A 121 15.81 2.17 9.35
N VAL A 122 16.44 2.78 8.35
CA VAL A 122 17.47 3.82 8.58
C VAL A 122 16.89 5.04 9.28
N ALA A 123 15.71 5.51 8.84
CA ALA A 123 15.06 6.68 9.42
C ALA A 123 14.63 6.44 10.87
N LEU A 124 14.04 5.29 11.18
CA LEU A 124 13.66 4.92 12.54
C LEU A 124 14.88 4.79 13.44
N HIS A 125 15.92 4.10 12.99
CA HIS A 125 17.12 3.93 13.80
C HIS A 125 17.82 5.29 14.05
N GLY A 126 17.90 6.14 13.02
CA GLY A 126 18.45 7.48 13.13
C GLY A 126 17.64 8.40 14.05
N LEU A 127 16.32 8.44 13.88
CA LEU A 127 15.42 9.26 14.72
C LEU A 127 15.39 8.77 16.16
N THR A 128 15.34 7.46 16.39
CA THR A 128 15.38 6.91 17.75
C THR A 128 16.71 7.18 18.43
N ASN A 129 17.85 6.98 17.76
CA ASN A 129 19.17 7.33 18.33
C ASN A 129 19.27 8.84 18.65
N LEU A 130 18.78 9.71 17.76
CA LEU A 130 18.78 11.15 17.99
C LEU A 130 17.87 11.56 19.16
N LEU A 131 16.62 11.10 19.18
CA LEU A 131 15.62 11.55 20.14
C LEU A 131 15.73 10.83 21.50
N SER A 132 16.05 9.54 21.49
CA SER A 132 16.21 8.71 22.69
C SER A 132 17.60 8.88 23.30
N ASP A 133 18.67 8.67 22.52
CA ASP A 133 20.03 8.57 23.10
C ASP A 133 20.71 9.94 23.24
N ARG A 134 20.49 10.86 22.29
CA ARG A 134 21.08 12.21 22.37
C ARG A 134 20.23 13.21 23.15
N LEU A 135 18.90 13.15 23.00
CA LEU A 135 17.97 14.09 23.64
C LEU A 135 17.27 13.51 24.89
N ALA A 136 17.53 12.24 25.24
CA ALA A 136 17.03 11.59 26.45
C ALA A 136 15.50 11.65 26.62
N ILE A 137 14.74 11.61 25.52
CA ILE A 137 13.27 11.64 25.58
C ILE A 137 12.76 10.24 25.94
N PRO A 138 12.09 10.06 27.10
CA PRO A 138 11.65 8.74 27.54
C PRO A 138 10.48 8.21 26.70
N GLY A 139 10.45 6.88 26.50
CA GLY A 139 9.35 6.17 25.85
C GLY A 139 9.42 6.10 24.32
N LEU A 140 10.58 6.35 23.72
CA LEU A 140 10.82 6.25 22.28
C LEU A 140 11.42 4.92 21.83
N VAL A 141 11.89 4.08 22.77
CA VAL A 141 12.39 2.74 22.46
C VAL A 141 11.22 1.85 22.04
N SER A 142 11.28 1.34 20.82
CA SER A 142 10.21 0.51 20.27
C SER A 142 10.03 -0.79 21.08
N GLY A 143 8.78 -1.21 21.27
CA GLY A 143 8.43 -2.34 22.14
C GLY A 143 8.40 -2.02 23.64
N GLU A 144 8.92 -0.86 24.07
CA GLU A 144 8.89 -0.42 25.47
C GLU A 144 7.80 0.63 25.74
N TYR A 145 6.72 0.19 26.37
CA TYR A 145 5.57 1.05 26.70
C TYR A 145 5.41 1.33 28.20
N GLY A 146 6.32 0.82 29.03
CA GLY A 146 6.25 0.89 30.49
C GLY A 146 5.33 -0.16 31.14
N TYR A 147 5.32 -0.19 32.47
CA TYR A 147 4.46 -1.06 33.29
C TYR A 147 3.65 -0.22 34.28
N PRO A 148 2.31 -0.10 34.14
CA PRO A 148 1.49 -0.60 33.02
C PRO A 148 1.77 0.15 31.69
N PRO A 149 1.40 -0.42 30.52
CA PRO A 149 1.61 0.21 29.21
C PRO A 149 0.94 1.58 29.10
N LYS A 150 1.71 2.60 28.71
CA LYS A 150 1.26 4.00 28.62
C LYS A 150 0.97 4.39 27.18
N TRP A 151 -0.26 4.88 26.93
CA TRP A 151 -0.65 5.43 25.64
C TRP A 151 0.21 6.62 25.18
N SER A 152 0.78 7.38 26.11
CA SER A 152 1.69 8.47 25.77
C SER A 152 2.98 7.99 25.10
N TYR A 153 3.49 6.81 25.46
CA TYR A 153 4.69 6.24 24.84
C TYR A 153 4.35 5.71 23.45
N PHE A 154 3.20 5.04 23.32
CA PHE A 154 2.64 4.67 22.02
C PHE A 154 2.51 5.86 21.07
N LEU A 155 1.93 6.97 21.50
CA LEU A 155 1.76 8.15 20.65
C LEU A 155 3.11 8.77 20.23
N ARG A 156 4.10 8.82 21.13
CA ARG A 156 5.44 9.31 20.79
C ARG A 156 6.12 8.44 19.73
N GLN A 157 6.08 7.12 19.91
CA GLN A 157 6.61 6.16 18.93
C GLN A 157 5.85 6.21 17.62
N LEU A 158 4.52 6.36 17.67
CA LEU A 158 3.69 6.52 16.49
C LEU A 158 4.06 7.76 15.69
N VAL A 159 4.28 8.90 16.35
CA VAL A 159 4.71 10.13 15.66
C VAL A 159 6.07 9.93 14.98
N VAL A 160 7.04 9.34 15.66
CA VAL A 160 8.36 9.04 15.06
C VAL A 160 8.21 8.08 13.88
N TYR A 161 7.36 7.07 14.00
CA TYR A 161 7.07 6.13 12.93
C TYR A 161 6.41 6.80 11.71
N LEU A 162 5.44 7.69 11.93
CA LEU A 162 4.80 8.46 10.86
C LEU A 162 5.77 9.43 10.18
N LEU A 163 6.69 10.05 10.93
CA LEU A 163 7.75 10.88 10.35
C LEU A 163 8.72 10.05 9.50
N ALA A 164 9.10 8.86 9.94
CA ALA A 164 9.93 7.94 9.16
C ALA A 164 9.23 7.49 7.87
N LEU A 165 7.92 7.19 7.92
CA LEU A 165 7.12 6.87 6.74
C LEU A 165 7.00 8.05 5.78
N ALA A 166 6.76 9.26 6.30
CA ALA A 166 6.70 10.47 5.48
C ALA A 166 8.04 10.74 4.79
N PHE A 167 9.15 10.62 5.53
CA PHE A 167 10.50 10.74 4.97
C PHE A 167 10.75 9.72 3.86
N MET A 168 10.46 8.44 4.12
CA MET A 168 10.55 7.39 3.09
C MET A 168 9.73 7.76 1.86
N LYS A 169 8.47 8.16 2.04
CA LYS A 169 7.57 8.44 0.92
C LYS A 169 8.04 9.62 0.08
N LEU A 170 8.59 10.66 0.70
CA LEU A 170 9.19 11.80 0.01
C LEU A 170 10.42 11.39 -0.81
N ILE A 171 11.27 10.49 -0.29
CA ILE A 171 12.42 9.97 -1.04
C ILE A 171 11.96 9.14 -2.24
N VAL A 172 10.98 8.24 -2.07
CA VAL A 172 10.44 7.43 -3.17
C VAL A 172 9.77 8.31 -4.24
N LEU A 173 9.00 9.32 -3.81
CA LEU A 173 8.44 10.31 -4.73
C LEU A 173 9.52 11.08 -5.49
N GLY A 174 10.55 11.53 -4.78
CA GLY A 174 11.70 12.19 -5.39
C GLY A 174 12.41 11.30 -6.41
N LEU A 175 12.54 10.00 -6.12
CA LEU A 175 13.10 9.03 -7.06
C LEU A 175 12.27 8.94 -8.36
N PHE A 176 10.95 8.85 -8.26
CA PHE A 176 10.08 8.82 -9.45
C PHE A 176 10.07 10.14 -10.22
N ALA A 177 10.15 11.27 -9.53
CA ALA A 177 10.23 12.57 -10.18
C ALA A 177 11.57 12.78 -10.91
N LEU A 178 12.67 12.25 -10.38
CA LEU A 178 14.01 12.37 -10.97
C LEU A 178 14.27 11.33 -12.07
N VAL A 179 13.68 10.15 -11.95
CA VAL A 179 13.85 9.04 -12.89
C VAL A 179 12.45 8.58 -13.35
N PRO A 180 11.80 9.32 -14.25
CA PRO A 180 10.47 8.94 -14.75
C PRO A 180 10.48 7.60 -15.49
N GLU A 181 11.64 7.20 -16.02
CA GLU A 181 11.83 5.96 -16.78
C GLU A 181 11.71 4.67 -15.95
N VAL A 182 11.58 4.77 -14.62
CA VAL A 182 11.37 3.58 -13.78
C VAL A 182 10.04 2.90 -14.14
N THR A 183 9.06 3.62 -14.67
CA THR A 183 7.79 3.04 -15.15
C THR A 183 7.98 2.04 -16.29
N ARG A 184 9.00 2.20 -17.14
CA ARG A 184 9.34 1.23 -18.20
C ARG A 184 9.68 -0.15 -17.65
N ILE A 185 10.23 -0.22 -16.43
CA ILE A 185 10.47 -1.50 -15.75
C ILE A 185 9.13 -2.19 -15.48
N GLY A 186 8.12 -1.43 -15.05
CA GLY A 186 6.77 -1.93 -14.85
C GLY A 186 6.13 -2.42 -16.15
N ASP A 187 6.29 -1.68 -17.25
CA ASP A 187 5.79 -2.09 -18.56
C ASP A 187 6.43 -3.42 -19.02
N TRP A 188 7.75 -3.53 -18.89
CA TRP A 188 8.48 -4.77 -19.17
C TRP A 188 8.01 -5.94 -18.29
N MET A 189 7.74 -5.69 -17.00
CA MET A 189 7.22 -6.71 -16.09
C MET A 189 5.80 -7.18 -16.44
N LEU A 190 5.00 -6.33 -17.08
CA LEU A 190 3.58 -6.58 -17.39
C LEU A 190 3.33 -6.96 -18.86
N GLU A 191 4.34 -6.91 -19.72
CA GLU A 191 4.22 -7.19 -21.16
C GLU A 191 3.55 -8.54 -21.45
N TRP A 192 3.87 -9.57 -20.65
CA TRP A 192 3.27 -10.91 -20.77
C TRP A 192 1.78 -10.97 -20.37
N THR A 193 1.26 -9.96 -19.68
CA THR A 193 -0.16 -9.83 -19.30
C THR A 193 -0.96 -8.89 -20.18
N ALA A 194 -0.31 -8.21 -21.14
CA ALA A 194 -0.93 -7.16 -21.95
C ALA A 194 -2.16 -7.64 -22.76
N SER A 195 -2.23 -8.93 -23.08
CA SER A 195 -3.37 -9.52 -23.80
C SER A 195 -4.59 -9.78 -22.92
N ASN A 196 -4.46 -9.74 -21.59
CA ASN A 196 -5.55 -10.04 -20.65
C ASN A 196 -5.58 -8.99 -19.53
N TRP A 197 -6.40 -7.97 -19.73
CA TRP A 197 -6.55 -6.84 -18.82
C TRP A 197 -7.07 -7.27 -17.44
N ALA A 198 -7.95 -8.28 -17.36
CA ALA A 198 -8.48 -8.77 -16.08
C ALA A 198 -7.38 -9.46 -15.26
N LEU A 199 -6.51 -10.25 -15.92
CA LEU A 199 -5.34 -10.85 -15.28
C LEU A 199 -4.39 -9.77 -14.74
N GLN A 200 -4.12 -8.73 -15.53
CA GLN A 200 -3.23 -7.65 -15.15
C GLN A 200 -3.74 -6.91 -13.90
N VAL A 201 -5.02 -6.56 -13.84
CA VAL A 201 -5.60 -5.89 -12.67
C VAL A 201 -5.59 -6.80 -11.43
N ILE A 202 -5.97 -8.08 -11.56
CA ILE A 202 -5.94 -9.02 -10.42
C ILE A 202 -4.52 -9.18 -9.87
N LEU A 203 -3.53 -9.22 -10.75
CA LEU A 203 -2.13 -9.35 -10.36
C LEU A 203 -1.61 -8.09 -9.66
N VAL A 204 -1.81 -6.92 -10.28
CA VAL A 204 -1.25 -5.63 -9.82
C VAL A 204 -2.00 -5.05 -8.62
N MET A 205 -3.32 -5.23 -8.54
CA MET A 205 -4.15 -4.67 -7.46
C MET A 205 -4.51 -5.70 -6.38
N GLY A 206 -4.27 -7.00 -6.63
CA GLY A 206 -4.57 -8.07 -5.67
C GLY A 206 -3.33 -8.82 -5.22
N ILE A 207 -2.81 -9.72 -6.08
CA ILE A 207 -1.80 -10.72 -5.70
C ILE A 207 -0.48 -10.08 -5.26
N VAL A 208 0.07 -9.17 -6.06
CA VAL A 208 1.34 -8.51 -5.75
C VAL A 208 1.21 -7.66 -4.48
N PRO A 209 0.17 -6.81 -4.32
CA PRO A 209 -0.04 -6.10 -3.07
C PRO A 209 -0.22 -6.96 -1.84
N ILE A 210 -0.94 -8.08 -1.92
CA ILE A 210 -1.08 -8.99 -0.77
C ILE A 210 0.30 -9.50 -0.36
N THR A 211 1.06 -10.03 -1.32
CA THR A 211 2.36 -10.64 -1.04
C THR A 211 3.34 -9.62 -0.49
N MET A 212 3.46 -8.47 -1.14
CA MET A 212 4.40 -7.42 -0.74
C MET A 212 4.02 -6.75 0.57
N ASN A 213 2.72 -6.51 0.84
CA ASN A 213 2.31 -5.96 2.13
C ASN A 213 2.53 -6.97 3.26
N VAL A 214 2.27 -8.26 3.06
CA VAL A 214 2.59 -9.28 4.09
C VAL A 214 4.08 -9.25 4.41
N LEU A 215 4.95 -9.26 3.39
CA LEU A 215 6.40 -9.17 3.57
C LEU A 215 6.80 -7.87 4.29
N GLN A 216 6.28 -6.72 3.85
CA GLN A 216 6.54 -5.43 4.46
C GLN A 216 6.14 -5.42 5.94
N PHE A 217 4.93 -5.83 6.29
CA PHE A 217 4.48 -5.86 7.68
C PHE A 217 5.33 -6.82 8.51
N TRP A 218 5.77 -7.96 7.97
CA TRP A 218 6.66 -8.87 8.69
C TRP A 218 8.04 -8.27 8.97
N LEU A 219 8.60 -7.57 7.97
CA LEU A 219 9.89 -6.90 8.10
C LEU A 219 9.79 -5.74 9.09
N ILE A 220 8.78 -4.87 8.95
CA ILE A 220 8.56 -3.75 9.86
C ILE A 220 8.31 -4.25 11.28
N ASP A 221 7.47 -5.26 11.49
CA ASP A 221 7.22 -5.87 12.81
C ASP A 221 8.48 -6.49 13.45
N SER A 222 9.52 -6.76 12.65
CA SER A 222 10.83 -7.19 13.18
C SER A 222 11.72 -6.00 13.57
N ILE A 223 11.41 -4.80 13.07
CA ILE A 223 12.09 -3.54 13.38
C ILE A 223 11.42 -2.84 14.56
N VAL A 224 10.07 -2.90 14.66
CA VAL A 224 9.27 -2.21 15.68
C VAL A 224 8.87 -3.06 16.89
#